data_AF-A0A7Y2HBP8-F1
#
_entry.id   AF-A0A7Y2HBP8-F1
#
_cell.length_a   1.000
_cell.length_b   1.000
_cell.length_c   1.000
_cell.angle_alpha   90.00
_cell.angle_beta   90.00
_cell.angle_gamma   90.00
#
_symmetry.space_group_name_H-M   'P 1'
#
loop_
_entity.id
_entity.type
_entity.pdbx_description
1 polymer ?
#
loop_
_entity_poly.entity_id
_entity_poly.type
_entity_poly.pdbx_seq_one_letter_code
_entity_poly.pdbx_strand_id
1 'polypeptide(L)'
;LDTTEEVIEEALKLGCNLIVSHHPIIFKGLKKLTGSNYVQRTVLKSIRNNIAIYTIHTNLDNVSGGVNDKICQQLGLIDTEILLPKSGTLSKLVTFIPKQNAEKVLKSLFNSGVGEIGEYDHCSFTIDGIGTFRPGQDASPIVGKAGKNETVHESRVEVIFPSYLWPKVKRSLINAHPYDEAAYYLTGLDNDNNQVGSGMVGNLPTPMDPAEFLSFVKERMDTPLIRHTEPPKGRKVEKIAVCGGSGSFLIPSAVGSGADVFITGDVKYHEFFDADGKIMIADIGHYESEAFTKDLLHDLLTKKFNTFALHLSKTVTNPINYF
;
A
#
# COMPACT_ATOMS: atom_id res chain seq x y z
N LEU A 1 -13.01 -7.99 -8.39
CA LEU A 1 -13.03 -7.79 -6.93
C LEU A 1 -12.91 -9.15 -6.25
N ASP A 2 -13.98 -9.95 -6.32
CA ASP A 2 -14.05 -11.32 -5.79
C ASP A 2 -13.78 -12.39 -6.86
N THR A 3 -13.36 -13.57 -6.42
CA THR A 3 -13.22 -14.74 -7.30
C THR A 3 -14.31 -15.76 -6.99
N THR A 4 -15.44 -15.68 -7.69
CA THR A 4 -16.55 -16.64 -7.57
C THR A 4 -16.46 -17.75 -8.62
N GLU A 5 -17.33 -18.75 -8.56
CA GLU A 5 -17.38 -19.84 -9.57
C GLU A 5 -17.69 -19.31 -10.97
N GLU A 6 -18.48 -18.25 -11.06
CA GLU A 6 -18.86 -17.54 -12.28
C GLU A 6 -17.66 -16.78 -12.87
N VAL A 7 -16.82 -16.18 -12.04
CA VAL A 7 -15.58 -15.52 -12.48
C VAL A 7 -14.59 -16.54 -13.06
N ILE A 8 -14.52 -17.75 -12.51
CA ILE A 8 -13.71 -18.83 -13.10
C ILE A 8 -14.27 -19.23 -14.49
N GLU A 9 -15.59 -19.30 -14.66
CA GLU A 9 -16.20 -19.58 -15.96
C GLU A 9 -15.95 -18.47 -16.98
N GLU A 10 -16.03 -17.22 -16.53
CA GLU A 10 -15.69 -16.07 -17.36
C GLU A 10 -14.24 -16.15 -17.85
N ALA A 11 -13.30 -16.43 -16.95
CA ALA A 11 -11.88 -16.62 -17.29
C ALA A 11 -11.68 -17.76 -18.30
N LEU A 12 -12.36 -18.90 -18.11
CA LEU A 12 -12.31 -20.02 -19.05
C LEU A 12 -12.80 -19.65 -20.45
N LYS A 13 -13.94 -18.96 -20.55
CA LYS A 13 -14.49 -18.50 -21.83
C LYS A 13 -13.58 -17.52 -22.56
N LEU A 14 -12.82 -16.72 -21.81
CA LEU A 14 -11.85 -15.77 -22.34
C LEU A 14 -10.47 -16.38 -22.62
N GLY A 15 -10.25 -17.65 -22.26
CA GLY A 15 -8.95 -18.30 -22.41
C GLY A 15 -7.88 -17.82 -21.42
N CYS A 16 -8.29 -17.20 -20.31
CA CYS A 16 -7.39 -16.73 -19.26
C CYS A 16 -6.93 -17.88 -18.34
N ASN A 17 -5.67 -17.85 -17.93
CA ASN A 17 -5.08 -18.81 -16.98
C ASN A 17 -4.62 -18.17 -15.65
N LEU A 18 -4.84 -16.87 -15.48
CA LEU A 18 -4.53 -16.13 -14.26
C LEU A 18 -5.66 -15.15 -13.96
N ILE A 19 -6.09 -15.13 -12.70
CA ILE A 19 -7.01 -14.13 -12.14
C ILE A 19 -6.24 -13.36 -11.07
N VAL A 20 -6.23 -12.04 -11.20
CA VAL A 20 -5.78 -11.12 -10.16
C VAL A 20 -7.01 -10.57 -9.44
N SER A 21 -7.17 -10.90 -8.16
CA SER A 21 -8.28 -10.49 -7.32
C SER A 21 -7.83 -9.55 -6.21
N HIS A 22 -8.78 -8.82 -5.64
CA HIS A 22 -8.54 -8.04 -4.43
C HIS A 22 -8.86 -8.86 -3.19
N HIS A 23 -10.01 -9.54 -3.18
CA HIS A 23 -10.38 -10.42 -2.08
C HIS A 23 -9.80 -11.83 -2.23
N PRO A 24 -9.24 -12.40 -1.14
CA PRO A 24 -8.75 -13.77 -1.15
C PRO A 24 -9.92 -14.74 -1.07
N ILE A 25 -10.03 -15.63 -2.07
CA ILE A 25 -11.03 -16.71 -2.04
C ILE A 25 -10.80 -17.66 -0.84
N ILE A 26 -9.56 -17.85 -0.41
CA ILE A 26 -9.20 -18.59 0.81
C ILE A 26 -8.85 -17.59 1.91
N PHE A 27 -9.85 -17.07 2.62
CA PHE A 27 -9.63 -16.17 3.76
C PHE A 27 -9.28 -16.93 5.06
N LYS A 28 -9.94 -18.08 5.29
CA LYS A 28 -9.63 -19.02 6.37
C LYS A 28 -9.05 -20.29 5.76
N GLY A 29 -8.01 -20.85 6.39
CA GLY A 29 -7.35 -22.05 5.90
C GLY A 29 -8.32 -23.21 5.65
N LEU A 30 -8.24 -23.81 4.46
CA LEU A 30 -9.07 -24.95 4.08
C LEU A 30 -8.60 -26.23 4.78
N LYS A 31 -9.42 -26.80 5.64
CA LYS A 31 -9.14 -28.09 6.31
C LYS A 31 -9.60 -29.31 5.49
N LYS A 32 -10.50 -29.11 4.53
CA LYS A 32 -11.08 -30.13 3.65
C LYS A 32 -11.40 -29.48 2.28
N LEU A 33 -11.35 -30.28 1.22
CA LEU A 33 -11.66 -29.84 -0.15
C LEU A 33 -12.59 -30.85 -0.84
N THR A 34 -13.86 -30.84 -0.43
CA THR A 34 -14.92 -31.75 -0.91
C THR A 34 -15.92 -31.07 -1.85
N GLY A 35 -15.84 -29.74 -2.01
CA GLY A 35 -16.79 -28.95 -2.81
C GLY A 35 -18.09 -28.61 -2.07
N SER A 36 -18.09 -28.65 -0.73
CA SER A 36 -19.31 -28.45 0.08
C SER A 36 -19.79 -27.00 0.18
N ASN A 37 -18.97 -26.02 -0.20
CA ASN A 37 -19.32 -24.60 -0.19
C ASN A 37 -18.70 -23.88 -1.39
N TYR A 38 -19.12 -22.63 -1.65
CA TYR A 38 -18.69 -21.87 -2.82
C TYR A 38 -17.16 -21.74 -2.90
N VAL A 39 -16.48 -21.44 -1.78
CA VAL A 39 -15.01 -21.35 -1.73
C VAL A 39 -14.35 -22.62 -2.25
N GLN A 40 -14.76 -23.78 -1.71
CA GLN A 40 -14.18 -25.07 -2.11
C GLN A 40 -14.50 -25.40 -3.57
N ARG A 41 -15.70 -25.09 -4.06
CA ARG A 41 -16.07 -25.33 -5.46
C ARG A 41 -15.28 -24.43 -6.41
N THR A 42 -15.14 -23.14 -6.10
CA THR A 42 -14.29 -22.21 -6.85
C THR A 42 -12.85 -22.71 -6.91
N VAL A 43 -12.26 -23.09 -5.78
CA VAL A 43 -10.87 -23.57 -5.72
C VAL A 43 -10.71 -24.87 -6.52
N LEU A 44 -11.61 -25.85 -6.34
CA LEU A 44 -11.59 -27.10 -7.12
C LEU A 44 -11.68 -26.84 -8.63
N LYS A 45 -12.52 -25.89 -9.03
CA LYS A 45 -12.70 -25.51 -10.43
C LYS A 45 -11.45 -24.83 -10.99
N SER A 46 -10.84 -23.93 -10.23
CA SER A 46 -9.57 -23.28 -10.60
C SER A 46 -8.46 -24.31 -10.82
N ILE A 47 -8.31 -25.25 -9.89
CA ILE A 47 -7.32 -26.35 -9.97
C ILE A 47 -7.55 -27.21 -11.22
N ARG A 48 -8.79 -27.67 -11.43
CA ARG A 48 -9.13 -28.55 -12.57
C ARG A 48 -8.89 -27.91 -13.93
N ASN A 49 -8.94 -26.59 -14.00
CA ASN A 49 -8.79 -25.83 -15.24
C ASN A 49 -7.45 -25.09 -15.34
N ASN A 50 -6.49 -25.37 -14.46
CA ASN A 50 -5.17 -24.73 -14.43
C ASN A 50 -5.22 -23.19 -14.42
N ILE A 51 -6.19 -22.63 -13.68
CA ILE A 51 -6.28 -21.18 -13.47
C ILE A 51 -5.60 -20.83 -12.15
N ALA A 52 -4.59 -19.97 -12.22
CA ALA A 52 -3.95 -19.38 -11.05
C ALA A 52 -4.80 -18.23 -10.49
N ILE A 53 -4.84 -18.10 -9.16
CA ILE A 53 -5.49 -16.98 -8.47
C ILE A 53 -4.41 -16.27 -7.65
N TYR A 54 -4.20 -14.99 -7.95
CA TYR A 54 -3.31 -14.11 -7.20
C TYR A 54 -4.12 -13.00 -6.55
N THR A 55 -3.92 -12.78 -5.25
CA THR A 55 -4.73 -11.83 -4.48
C THR A 55 -3.88 -10.70 -3.93
N ILE A 56 -4.37 -9.47 -4.09
CA ILE A 56 -3.77 -8.23 -3.57
C ILE A 56 -4.84 -7.55 -2.70
N HIS A 57 -4.81 -7.80 -1.40
CA HIS A 57 -5.86 -7.43 -0.46
C HIS A 57 -5.46 -6.18 0.32
N THR A 58 -5.30 -6.28 1.64
CA THR A 58 -4.88 -5.18 2.53
C THR A 58 -3.55 -4.53 2.18
N ASN A 59 -2.69 -5.20 1.40
CA ASN A 59 -1.49 -4.54 0.88
C ASN A 59 -1.81 -3.50 -0.21
N LEU A 60 -2.90 -3.66 -0.97
CA LEU A 60 -3.39 -2.64 -1.89
C LEU A 60 -4.19 -1.55 -1.18
N ASP A 61 -4.91 -1.90 -0.11
CA ASP A 61 -5.66 -0.91 0.68
C ASP A 61 -4.74 0.08 1.37
N ASN A 62 -3.59 -0.41 1.82
CA ASN A 62 -2.70 0.35 2.68
C ASN A 62 -1.57 1.10 1.96
N VAL A 63 -1.57 1.20 0.63
CA VAL A 63 -0.52 1.92 -0.09
C VAL A 63 -1.09 3.14 -0.80
N SER A 64 -0.29 4.20 -0.87
CA SER A 64 -0.52 5.31 -1.80
C SER A 64 -0.65 4.78 -3.24
N GLY A 65 -1.61 5.29 -4.01
CA GLY A 65 -2.00 4.69 -5.29
C GLY A 65 -2.90 3.46 -5.17
N GLY A 66 -3.37 3.12 -3.97
CA GLY A 66 -4.17 1.95 -3.65
C GLY A 66 -5.69 2.15 -3.74
N VAL A 67 -6.44 1.27 -3.07
CA VAL A 67 -7.93 1.30 -3.07
C VAL A 67 -8.46 2.63 -2.55
N ASN A 68 -7.95 3.09 -1.40
CA ASN A 68 -8.41 4.33 -0.79
C ASN A 68 -8.11 5.56 -1.66
N ASP A 69 -6.97 5.57 -2.34
CA ASP A 69 -6.62 6.64 -3.28
C ASP A 69 -7.57 6.63 -4.50
N LYS A 70 -7.92 5.44 -5.00
CA LYS A 70 -8.93 5.32 -6.06
C LYS A 70 -10.29 5.88 -5.63
N ILE A 71 -10.70 5.68 -4.37
CA ILE A 71 -11.93 6.28 -3.82
C ILE A 71 -11.80 7.81 -3.78
N CYS A 72 -10.68 8.34 -3.29
CA CYS A 72 -10.41 9.78 -3.30
C CYS A 72 -10.51 10.36 -4.72
N GLN A 73 -9.95 9.68 -5.72
CA GLN A 73 -10.03 10.06 -7.13
C GLN A 73 -11.47 10.01 -7.68
N GLN A 74 -12.25 8.98 -7.33
CA GLN A 74 -13.66 8.91 -7.70
C GLN A 74 -14.44 10.09 -7.11
N LEU A 75 -14.19 10.45 -5.86
CA LEU A 75 -14.84 11.57 -5.19
C LEU A 75 -14.23 12.94 -5.54
N GLY A 76 -13.16 12.99 -6.34
CA GLY A 76 -12.51 14.22 -6.75
C GLY A 76 -11.85 14.99 -5.59
N LEU A 77 -11.38 14.26 -4.57
CA LEU A 77 -10.72 14.88 -3.42
C LEU A 77 -9.33 15.39 -3.81
N ILE A 78 -8.94 16.50 -3.19
CA ILE A 78 -7.62 17.13 -3.30
C ILE A 78 -6.90 17.09 -1.96
N ASP A 79 -5.59 17.35 -1.98
CA ASP A 79 -4.72 17.37 -0.79
C ASP A 79 -4.87 16.10 0.06
N THR A 80 -4.82 14.95 -0.62
CA THR A 80 -5.08 13.66 -0.01
C THR A 80 -3.84 13.10 0.68
N GLU A 81 -4.03 12.55 1.88
CA GLU A 81 -2.99 11.85 2.65
C GLU A 81 -3.54 10.57 3.29
N ILE A 82 -2.64 9.69 3.73
CA ILE A 82 -3.01 8.48 4.48
C ILE A 82 -3.60 8.89 5.83
N LEU A 83 -4.77 8.34 6.18
CA LEU A 83 -5.50 8.70 7.41
C LEU A 83 -4.81 8.17 8.67
N LEU A 84 -4.34 6.92 8.63
CA LEU A 84 -3.58 6.30 9.71
C LEU A 84 -2.27 5.71 9.17
N PRO A 85 -1.19 6.51 9.10
CA PRO A 85 0.12 6.07 8.65
C PRO A 85 0.66 4.90 9.48
N LYS A 86 1.48 4.06 8.85
CA LYS A 86 2.07 2.88 9.48
C LYS A 86 3.54 3.11 9.82
N SER A 87 3.86 3.01 11.11
CA SER A 87 5.22 2.97 11.61
C SER A 87 5.90 1.61 11.40
N GLY A 88 7.21 1.53 11.60
CA GLY A 88 7.96 0.26 11.50
C GLY A 88 8.13 -0.27 10.07
N THR A 89 7.80 0.53 9.05
CA THR A 89 7.91 0.14 7.63
C THR A 89 9.13 0.75 6.95
N LEU A 90 9.91 1.56 7.67
CA LEU A 90 11.12 2.22 7.20
C LEU A 90 12.36 1.64 7.88
N SER A 91 13.47 1.67 7.18
CA SER A 91 14.78 1.28 7.68
C SER A 91 15.80 2.39 7.40
N LYS A 92 16.77 2.51 8.31
CA LYS A 92 17.97 3.33 8.14
C LYS A 92 19.16 2.43 7.89
N LEU A 93 19.89 2.71 6.80
CA LEU A 93 21.20 2.14 6.53
C LEU A 93 22.26 3.17 6.93
N VAL A 94 23.23 2.74 7.72
CA VAL A 94 24.49 3.45 7.96
C VAL A 94 25.61 2.58 7.41
N THR A 95 26.48 3.12 6.55
CA THR A 95 27.62 2.39 5.99
C THR A 95 28.86 3.28 5.90
N PHE A 96 30.03 2.66 5.81
CA PHE A 96 31.33 3.32 5.87
C PHE A 96 32.10 3.03 4.60
N ILE A 97 32.36 4.07 3.81
CA ILE A 97 32.91 3.95 2.46
C ILE A 97 34.20 4.77 2.37
N PRO A 98 35.29 4.27 1.77
CA PRO A 98 36.44 5.11 1.44
C PRO A 98 36.01 6.41 0.76
N LYS A 99 36.54 7.55 1.23
CA LYS A 99 36.07 8.88 0.80
C LYS A 99 36.02 9.05 -0.72
N GLN A 100 37.02 8.54 -1.43
CA GLN A 100 37.10 8.60 -2.90
C GLN A 100 36.03 7.77 -3.65
N ASN A 101 35.39 6.82 -2.97
CA ASN A 101 34.39 5.91 -3.51
C ASN A 101 32.96 6.28 -3.10
N ALA A 102 32.79 7.21 -2.15
CA ALA A 102 31.50 7.53 -1.53
C ALA A 102 30.42 7.90 -2.56
N GLU A 103 30.73 8.80 -3.51
CA GLU A 103 29.77 9.25 -4.54
C GLU A 103 29.27 8.09 -5.42
N LYS A 104 30.18 7.21 -5.85
CA LYS A 104 29.83 6.04 -6.69
C LYS A 104 28.89 5.09 -5.94
N VAL A 105 29.22 4.77 -4.69
CA VAL A 105 28.41 3.86 -3.87
C VAL A 105 27.05 4.48 -3.60
N LEU A 106 27.02 5.76 -3.21
CA LEU A 106 25.79 6.48 -2.90
C LEU A 106 24.86 6.55 -4.11
N LYS A 107 25.38 6.84 -5.32
CA LYS A 107 24.61 6.78 -6.56
C LYS A 107 24.01 5.40 -6.82
N SER A 108 24.75 4.33 -6.56
CA SER A 108 24.23 2.96 -6.67
C SER A 108 23.11 2.68 -5.67
N LEU A 109 23.24 3.19 -4.45
CA LEU A 109 22.20 3.09 -3.43
C LEU A 109 20.94 3.85 -3.86
N PHE A 110 21.06 5.08 -4.36
CA PHE A 110 19.90 5.85 -4.84
C PHE A 110 19.15 5.15 -5.98
N ASN A 111 19.86 4.58 -6.95
CA ASN A 111 19.25 3.75 -8.02
C ASN A 111 18.50 2.51 -7.48
N SER A 112 18.76 2.12 -6.23
CA SER A 112 18.03 1.04 -5.58
C SER A 112 16.70 1.48 -4.94
N GLY A 113 16.45 2.80 -4.82
CA GLY A 113 15.23 3.39 -4.26
C GLY A 113 15.39 3.83 -2.80
N VAL A 114 16.60 4.19 -2.37
CA VAL A 114 16.82 4.78 -1.04
C VAL A 114 16.83 6.31 -1.12
N GLY A 115 16.57 6.98 0.00
CA GLY A 115 16.65 8.44 0.07
C GLY A 115 15.48 9.15 -0.61
N GLU A 116 14.37 8.46 -0.85
CA GLU A 116 13.11 9.06 -1.24
C GLU A 116 12.33 9.42 0.04
N ILE A 117 12.14 10.72 0.30
CA ILE A 117 11.46 11.24 1.48
C ILE A 117 10.51 12.36 1.04
N GLY A 118 9.20 12.08 1.05
CA GLY A 118 8.21 12.99 0.47
C GLY A 118 8.52 13.26 -0.99
N GLU A 119 8.54 14.53 -1.38
CA GLU A 119 8.83 14.98 -2.75
C GLU A 119 10.33 15.12 -3.07
N TYR A 120 11.21 14.69 -2.16
CA TYR A 120 12.66 14.78 -2.32
C TYR A 120 13.25 13.40 -2.60
N ASP A 121 14.17 13.33 -3.55
CA ASP A 121 14.96 12.15 -3.85
C ASP A 121 16.44 12.34 -3.44
N HIS A 122 17.24 11.29 -3.54
CA HIS A 122 18.67 11.31 -3.24
C HIS A 122 19.04 11.86 -1.83
N CYS A 123 18.13 11.73 -0.86
CA CYS A 123 18.36 12.18 0.51
C CYS A 123 19.37 11.28 1.21
N SER A 124 20.46 11.88 1.70
CA SER A 124 21.45 11.22 2.53
C SER A 124 22.13 12.20 3.46
N PHE A 125 22.73 11.69 4.53
CA PHE A 125 23.60 12.47 5.40
C PHE A 125 24.98 11.82 5.43
N THR A 126 26.03 12.64 5.28
CA THR A 126 27.41 12.15 5.18
C THR A 126 28.31 12.89 6.18
N ILE A 127 29.09 12.13 6.94
CA ILE A 127 30.16 12.65 7.81
C ILE A 127 31.47 11.95 7.43
N ASP A 128 32.55 12.72 7.29
CA ASP A 128 33.88 12.16 7.10
C ASP A 128 34.53 11.81 8.45
N GLY A 129 35.25 10.69 8.47
CA GLY A 129 35.95 10.19 9.64
C GLY A 129 37.16 9.34 9.26
N ILE A 130 37.71 8.67 10.28
CA ILE A 130 38.85 7.77 10.14
C ILE A 130 38.40 6.37 10.57
N GLY A 131 38.46 5.42 9.65
CA GLY A 131 38.29 3.99 9.91
C GLY A 131 39.64 3.33 10.17
N THR A 132 39.66 2.32 11.04
CA THR A 132 40.83 1.47 11.24
C THR A 132 40.44 0.00 11.16
N PHE A 133 41.31 -0.80 10.55
CA PHE A 133 41.14 -2.25 10.46
C PHE A 133 42.49 -2.94 10.31
N ARG A 134 42.52 -4.25 10.54
CA ARG A 134 43.67 -5.11 10.27
C ARG A 134 43.20 -6.31 9.45
N PRO A 135 43.52 -6.41 8.15
CA PRO A 135 43.16 -7.57 7.37
C PRO A 135 43.76 -8.85 7.97
N GLY A 136 43.01 -9.94 7.94
CA GLY A 136 43.53 -11.26 8.33
C GLY A 136 44.71 -11.71 7.47
N GLN A 137 45.41 -12.75 7.89
CA GLN A 137 46.57 -13.27 7.13
C GLN A 137 46.16 -13.81 5.76
N ASP A 138 44.96 -14.36 5.65
CA ASP A 138 44.42 -14.94 4.41
C ASP A 138 43.58 -13.94 3.59
N ALA A 139 43.47 -12.68 4.04
CA ALA A 139 42.69 -11.66 3.35
C ALA A 139 43.45 -11.15 2.11
N SER A 140 42.73 -10.92 1.02
CA SER A 140 43.25 -10.28 -0.20
C SER A 140 42.58 -8.92 -0.42
N PRO A 141 42.76 -7.95 0.50
CA PRO A 141 41.95 -6.74 0.50
C PRO A 141 42.29 -5.82 -0.67
N ILE A 142 41.27 -5.18 -1.24
CA ILE A 142 41.43 -4.10 -2.21
C ILE A 142 42.13 -2.88 -1.58
N VAL A 143 41.96 -2.68 -0.27
CA VAL A 143 42.59 -1.59 0.50
C VAL A 143 43.36 -2.17 1.69
N GLY A 144 44.68 -1.93 1.74
CA GLY A 144 45.54 -2.34 2.85
C GLY A 144 46.42 -3.57 2.57
N LYS A 145 47.11 -4.06 3.61
CA LYS A 145 47.94 -5.28 3.55
C LYS A 145 47.59 -6.29 4.64
N ALA A 146 47.63 -7.58 4.30
CA ALA A 146 47.43 -8.70 5.23
C ALA A 146 48.33 -8.56 6.48
N GLY A 147 47.73 -8.72 7.67
CA GLY A 147 48.42 -8.66 8.96
C GLY A 147 48.86 -7.26 9.42
N LYS A 148 48.65 -6.21 8.64
CA LYS A 148 49.05 -4.83 8.98
C LYS A 148 47.85 -3.99 9.40
N ASN A 149 48.01 -3.17 10.45
CA ASN A 149 47.00 -2.16 10.79
C ASN A 149 46.96 -1.09 9.69
N GLU A 150 45.75 -0.78 9.24
CA GLU A 150 45.47 0.22 8.22
C GLU A 150 44.55 1.28 8.80
N THR A 151 44.74 2.50 8.31
CA THR A 151 43.97 3.69 8.69
C THR A 151 43.54 4.37 7.41
N VAL A 152 42.22 4.57 7.23
CA VAL A 152 41.65 5.07 5.98
C VAL A 152 40.68 6.21 6.28
N HIS A 153 40.69 7.24 5.43
CA HIS A 153 39.65 8.26 5.45
C HIS A 153 38.36 7.71 4.83
N GLU A 154 37.30 7.68 5.62
CA GLU A 154 36.01 7.12 5.23
C GLU A 154 34.90 8.14 5.39
N SER A 155 33.88 8.00 4.58
CA SER A 155 32.62 8.71 4.68
C SER A 155 31.60 7.76 5.31
N ARG A 156 31.09 8.12 6.48
CA ARG A 156 29.91 7.51 7.09
C ARG A 156 28.68 8.09 6.39
N VAL A 157 27.99 7.24 5.65
CA VAL A 157 26.79 7.57 4.90
C VAL A 157 25.56 7.02 5.61
N GLU A 158 24.52 7.85 5.71
CA GLU A 158 23.24 7.49 6.31
C GLU A 158 22.10 7.75 5.33
N VAL A 159 21.24 6.75 5.11
CA VAL A 159 20.08 6.83 4.22
C VAL A 159 18.86 6.13 4.83
N ILE A 160 17.66 6.63 4.53
CA ILE A 160 16.38 6.03 4.91
C ILE A 160 15.71 5.45 3.68
N PHE A 161 15.01 4.33 3.83
CA PHE A 161 14.28 3.67 2.75
C PHE A 161 13.18 2.74 3.26
N PRO A 162 12.17 2.39 2.43
CA PRO A 162 11.20 1.35 2.76
C PRO A 162 11.85 -0.01 3.03
N SER A 163 11.54 -0.62 4.17
CA SER A 163 12.22 -1.84 4.66
C SER A 163 12.16 -3.01 3.66
N TYR A 164 11.11 -3.11 2.84
CA TYR A 164 10.98 -4.16 1.82
C TYR A 164 12.04 -4.09 0.71
N LEU A 165 12.68 -2.93 0.50
CA LEU A 165 13.74 -2.76 -0.49
C LEU A 165 15.08 -3.33 -0.03
N TRP A 166 15.22 -3.72 1.24
CA TRP A 166 16.51 -4.16 1.81
C TRP A 166 17.26 -5.20 0.95
N PRO A 167 16.64 -6.28 0.41
CA PRO A 167 17.38 -7.22 -0.44
C PRO A 167 18.02 -6.56 -1.67
N LYS A 168 17.34 -5.59 -2.30
CA LYS A 168 17.84 -4.83 -3.45
C LYS A 168 18.93 -3.85 -3.01
N VAL A 169 18.72 -3.14 -1.91
CA VAL A 169 19.68 -2.18 -1.33
C VAL A 169 20.98 -2.88 -0.92
N LYS A 170 20.88 -4.01 -0.20
CA LYS A 170 22.01 -4.82 0.23
C LYS A 170 22.85 -5.28 -0.97
N ARG A 171 22.19 -5.81 -2.01
CA ARG A 171 22.88 -6.22 -3.24
C ARG A 171 23.57 -5.04 -3.92
N SER A 172 22.91 -3.88 -3.98
CA SER A 172 23.49 -2.66 -4.55
C SER A 172 24.72 -2.19 -3.76
N LEU A 173 24.62 -2.17 -2.42
CA LEU A 173 25.71 -1.83 -1.53
C LEU A 173 26.91 -2.74 -1.78
N ILE A 174 26.74 -4.05 -1.63
CA ILE A 174 27.85 -5.03 -1.75
C ILE A 174 28.51 -4.95 -3.13
N ASN A 175 27.73 -4.84 -4.21
CA ASN A 175 28.28 -4.79 -5.56
C ASN A 175 29.03 -3.50 -5.87
N ALA A 176 28.64 -2.37 -5.27
CA ALA A 176 29.26 -1.08 -5.51
C ALA A 176 30.42 -0.79 -4.55
N HIS A 177 30.45 -1.44 -3.38
CA HIS A 177 31.42 -1.18 -2.33
C HIS A 177 32.84 -1.58 -2.76
N PRO A 178 33.88 -0.76 -2.45
CA PRO A 178 35.26 -1.11 -2.79
C PRO A 178 35.88 -2.17 -1.87
N TYR A 179 35.22 -2.53 -0.76
CA TYR A 179 35.69 -3.60 0.13
C TYR A 179 34.96 -4.89 -0.18
N ASP A 180 35.65 -6.02 0.02
CA ASP A 180 35.06 -7.36 -0.11
C ASP A 180 33.88 -7.56 0.85
N GLU A 181 34.01 -7.01 2.06
CA GLU A 181 32.96 -6.97 3.08
C GLU A 181 32.65 -5.52 3.45
N ALA A 182 31.47 -5.04 3.06
CA ALA A 182 30.98 -3.73 3.45
C ALA A 182 30.51 -3.73 4.92
N ALA A 183 31.07 -2.86 5.75
CA ALA A 183 30.56 -2.63 7.10
C ALA A 183 29.28 -1.76 7.04
N TYR A 184 28.22 -2.20 7.71
CA TYR A 184 26.98 -1.45 7.80
C TYR A 184 26.18 -1.73 9.08
N TYR A 185 25.33 -0.77 9.44
CA TYR A 185 24.26 -0.93 10.41
C TYR A 185 22.93 -0.80 9.70
N LEU A 186 21.99 -1.68 10.06
CA LEU A 186 20.61 -1.61 9.62
C LEU A 186 19.72 -1.45 10.85
N THR A 187 18.96 -0.37 10.90
CA THR A 187 18.08 -0.04 12.04
C THR A 187 16.66 0.15 11.53
N GLY A 188 15.70 -0.58 12.10
CA GLY A 188 14.28 -0.31 11.87
C GLY A 188 13.88 1.03 12.49
N LEU A 189 13.01 1.76 11.82
CA LEU A 189 12.54 3.07 12.28
C LEU A 189 11.07 3.04 12.64
N ASP A 190 10.72 3.70 13.74
CA ASP A 190 9.34 3.94 14.16
C ASP A 190 8.72 5.19 13.52
N ASN A 191 9.45 5.85 12.61
CA ASN A 191 8.92 6.93 11.78
C ASN A 191 7.67 6.45 11.03
N ASP A 192 6.65 7.31 11.01
CA ASP A 192 5.48 7.09 10.18
C ASP A 192 5.86 7.15 8.70
N ASN A 193 5.29 6.22 7.95
CA ASN A 193 5.41 6.19 6.50
C ASN A 193 4.14 6.77 5.88
N ASN A 194 4.21 8.01 5.41
CA ASN A 194 3.05 8.69 4.82
C ASN A 194 2.59 8.09 3.48
N GLN A 195 3.31 7.12 2.93
CA GLN A 195 2.92 6.39 1.72
C GLN A 195 2.26 5.04 2.04
N VAL A 196 2.22 4.62 3.31
CA VAL A 196 1.69 3.33 3.73
C VAL A 196 0.89 3.46 5.02
N GLY A 197 -0.39 3.09 4.98
CA GLY A 197 -1.26 3.06 6.15
C GLY A 197 -2.72 2.95 5.76
N SER A 198 -3.61 2.98 6.74
CA SER A 198 -5.02 2.61 6.55
C SER A 198 -5.91 3.84 6.36
N GLY A 199 -6.79 3.77 5.35
CA GLY A 199 -7.67 4.87 4.97
C GLY A 199 -6.94 6.07 4.39
N MET A 200 -7.71 7.02 3.87
CA MET A 200 -7.21 8.30 3.39
C MET A 200 -8.11 9.45 3.84
N VAL A 201 -7.57 10.65 3.86
CA VAL A 201 -8.31 11.88 4.11
C VAL A 201 -7.92 12.93 3.09
N GLY A 202 -8.87 13.74 2.65
CA GLY A 202 -8.64 14.85 1.72
C GLY A 202 -9.79 15.85 1.76
N ASN A 203 -9.73 16.85 0.90
CA ASN A 203 -10.71 17.93 0.85
C ASN A 203 -11.51 17.91 -0.46
N LEU A 204 -12.79 18.28 -0.40
CA LEU A 204 -13.52 18.69 -1.59
C LEU A 204 -12.96 20.02 -2.09
N PRO A 205 -12.88 20.23 -3.42
CA PRO A 205 -12.52 21.54 -3.97
C PRO A 205 -13.51 22.65 -3.61
N THR A 206 -14.75 22.30 -3.27
CA THR A 206 -15.79 23.25 -2.85
C THR A 206 -16.68 22.61 -1.80
N PRO A 207 -16.87 23.23 -0.62
CA PRO A 207 -17.72 22.68 0.43
C PRO A 207 -19.18 22.52 0.00
N MET A 208 -19.79 21.38 0.34
CA MET A 208 -21.16 21.02 -0.02
C MET A 208 -22.08 20.97 1.21
N ASP A 209 -23.37 21.18 1.03
CA ASP A 209 -24.34 20.86 2.08
C ASP A 209 -24.47 19.34 2.24
N PRO A 210 -24.69 18.78 3.45
CA PRO A 210 -24.63 17.33 3.68
C PRO A 210 -25.55 16.49 2.78
N ALA A 211 -26.75 16.97 2.46
CA ALA A 211 -27.70 16.27 1.59
C ALA A 211 -27.23 16.23 0.12
N GLU A 212 -26.64 17.34 -0.35
CA GLU A 212 -26.03 17.42 -1.69
C GLU A 212 -24.81 16.50 -1.76
N PHE A 213 -23.99 16.50 -0.70
CA PHE A 213 -22.84 15.62 -0.59
C PHE A 213 -23.22 14.13 -0.65
N LEU A 214 -24.25 13.69 0.09
CA LEU A 214 -24.72 12.31 0.04
C LEU A 214 -25.23 11.93 -1.36
N SER A 215 -25.90 12.86 -2.06
CA SER A 215 -26.33 12.66 -3.44
C SER A 215 -25.13 12.55 -4.40
N PHE A 216 -24.12 13.39 -4.20
CA PHE A 216 -22.85 13.35 -4.93
C PHE A 216 -22.13 12.01 -4.73
N VAL A 217 -21.99 11.54 -3.49
CA VAL A 217 -21.39 10.22 -3.19
C VAL A 217 -22.18 9.10 -3.86
N LYS A 218 -23.51 9.18 -3.81
CA LYS A 218 -24.41 8.19 -4.43
C LYS A 218 -24.13 8.04 -5.94
N GLU A 219 -24.00 9.15 -6.64
CA GLU A 219 -23.69 9.19 -8.07
C GLU A 219 -22.26 8.71 -8.37
N ARG A 220 -21.26 9.25 -7.66
CA ARG A 220 -19.84 8.99 -7.94
C ARG A 220 -19.39 7.58 -7.59
N MET A 221 -20.02 6.96 -6.61
CA MET A 221 -19.71 5.60 -6.16
C MET A 221 -20.68 4.55 -6.70
N ASP A 222 -21.65 4.94 -7.54
CA ASP A 222 -22.71 4.06 -8.09
C ASP A 222 -23.39 3.22 -7.00
N THR A 223 -23.67 3.82 -5.85
CA THR A 223 -24.29 3.13 -4.71
C THR A 223 -25.80 3.35 -4.68
N PRO A 224 -26.63 2.30 -4.51
CA PRO A 224 -28.07 2.46 -4.50
C PRO A 224 -28.60 3.07 -3.19
N LEU A 225 -27.88 2.89 -2.07
CA LEU A 225 -28.31 3.28 -0.73
C LEU A 225 -27.11 3.71 0.11
N ILE A 226 -27.27 4.78 0.88
CA ILE A 226 -26.29 5.20 1.89
C ILE A 226 -26.97 5.18 3.26
N ARG A 227 -26.39 4.45 4.22
CA ARG A 227 -26.80 4.50 5.63
C ARG A 227 -25.90 5.51 6.33
N HIS A 228 -26.44 6.51 6.99
CA HIS A 228 -25.61 7.55 7.60
C HIS A 228 -26.14 8.02 8.95
N THR A 229 -25.24 8.61 9.74
CA THR A 229 -25.62 9.37 10.94
C THR A 229 -26.03 10.79 10.56
N GLU A 230 -26.65 11.50 11.50
CA GLU A 230 -26.95 12.92 11.34
C GLU A 230 -25.64 13.72 11.18
N PRO A 231 -25.54 14.62 10.18
CA PRO A 231 -24.40 15.50 10.05
C PRO A 231 -24.35 16.52 11.20
N PRO A 232 -23.15 16.98 11.61
CA PRO A 232 -23.03 18.04 12.59
C PRO A 232 -23.79 19.31 12.14
N LYS A 233 -24.62 19.87 13.03
CA LYS A 233 -25.52 20.99 12.68
C LYS A 233 -24.74 22.22 12.18
N GLY A 234 -25.23 22.79 11.08
CA GLY A 234 -24.71 24.05 10.53
C GLY A 234 -23.30 23.95 9.91
N ARG A 235 -22.80 22.73 9.68
CA ARG A 235 -21.52 22.50 9.00
C ARG A 235 -21.73 22.02 7.58
N LYS A 236 -20.95 22.59 6.66
CA LYS A 236 -20.75 22.04 5.32
C LYS A 236 -19.76 20.88 5.39
N VAL A 237 -19.82 20.01 4.39
CA VAL A 237 -18.85 18.94 4.18
C VAL A 237 -17.73 19.47 3.30
N GLU A 238 -16.50 19.42 3.80
CA GLU A 238 -15.30 19.77 3.05
C GLU A 238 -14.23 18.69 3.21
N LYS A 239 -13.87 18.34 4.45
CA LYS A 239 -12.84 17.36 4.74
C LYS A 239 -13.44 15.96 4.87
N ILE A 240 -12.97 15.01 4.08
CA ILE A 240 -13.57 13.67 3.99
C ILE A 240 -12.50 12.62 4.26
N ALA A 241 -12.77 11.77 5.25
CA ALA A 241 -12.02 10.55 5.49
C ALA A 241 -12.71 9.38 4.77
N VAL A 242 -11.93 8.47 4.19
CA VAL A 242 -12.43 7.29 3.46
C VAL A 242 -11.68 6.03 3.87
N CYS A 243 -12.39 4.91 3.89
CA CYS A 243 -11.81 3.57 3.96
C CYS A 243 -12.66 2.61 3.13
N GLY A 244 -12.09 2.00 2.08
CA GLY A 244 -12.73 0.91 1.36
C GLY A 244 -13.04 -0.27 2.28
N GLY A 245 -14.11 -1.00 1.98
CA GLY A 245 -14.50 -2.20 2.71
C GLY A 245 -14.93 -1.89 4.15
N SER A 246 -14.43 -2.66 5.11
CA SER A 246 -14.83 -2.60 6.52
C SER A 246 -13.89 -1.70 7.36
N GLY A 247 -14.14 -0.40 7.36
CA GLY A 247 -13.29 0.64 7.96
C GLY A 247 -13.67 1.15 9.35
N SER A 248 -14.67 0.60 10.06
CA SER A 248 -15.14 1.14 11.36
C SER A 248 -14.03 1.34 12.41
N PHE A 249 -12.96 0.55 12.36
CA PHE A 249 -11.80 0.70 13.25
C PHE A 249 -11.06 2.05 13.11
N LEU A 250 -11.28 2.78 12.02
CA LEU A 250 -10.69 4.09 11.74
C LEU A 250 -11.56 5.26 12.18
N ILE A 251 -12.76 5.04 12.73
CA ILE A 251 -13.62 6.14 13.22
C ILE A 251 -12.86 7.08 14.17
N PRO A 252 -12.07 6.60 15.16
CA PRO A 252 -11.29 7.50 16.01
C PRO A 252 -10.26 8.35 15.25
N SER A 253 -9.60 7.76 14.24
CA SER A 253 -8.64 8.47 13.39
C SER A 253 -9.33 9.49 12.48
N ALA A 254 -10.49 9.14 11.91
CA ALA A 254 -11.29 10.05 11.10
C ALA A 254 -11.73 11.28 11.93
N VAL A 255 -12.23 11.05 13.15
CA VAL A 255 -12.55 12.12 14.10
C VAL A 255 -11.30 12.95 14.44
N GLY A 256 -10.18 12.30 14.74
CA GLY A 256 -8.91 12.96 15.08
C GLY A 256 -8.32 13.80 13.95
N SER A 257 -8.58 13.43 12.69
CA SER A 257 -8.17 14.19 11.50
C SER A 257 -8.97 15.47 11.28
N GLY A 258 -10.09 15.63 11.99
CA GLY A 258 -11.03 16.75 11.80
C GLY A 258 -11.85 16.63 10.52
N ALA A 259 -12.06 15.42 9.98
CA ALA A 259 -12.96 15.21 8.87
C ALA A 259 -14.40 15.60 9.23
N ASP A 260 -15.19 16.05 8.27
CA ASP A 260 -16.62 16.29 8.42
C ASP A 260 -17.42 14.99 8.23
N VAL A 261 -16.90 14.09 7.39
CA VAL A 261 -17.52 12.80 7.06
C VAL A 261 -16.47 11.70 7.01
N PHE A 262 -16.84 10.51 7.50
CA PHE A 262 -16.13 9.26 7.27
C PHE A 262 -16.95 8.32 6.38
N ILE A 263 -16.44 8.00 5.20
CA ILE A 263 -17.05 7.06 4.24
C ILE A 263 -16.39 5.69 4.38
N THR A 264 -17.19 4.66 4.56
CA THR A 264 -16.75 3.26 4.62
C THR A 264 -17.88 2.32 4.21
N GLY A 265 -17.65 1.00 4.20
CA GLY A 265 -18.69 -0.04 4.23
C GLY A 265 -18.75 -0.78 5.56
N ASP A 266 -19.72 -1.69 5.68
CA ASP A 266 -19.89 -2.67 6.77
C ASP A 266 -19.98 -2.13 8.21
N VAL A 267 -20.48 -0.90 8.38
CA VAL A 267 -20.68 -0.30 9.70
C VAL A 267 -21.79 -1.03 10.44
N LYS A 268 -21.49 -1.49 11.66
CA LYS A 268 -22.47 -2.13 12.55
C LYS A 268 -23.26 -1.09 13.33
N TYR A 269 -24.44 -1.48 13.80
CA TYR A 269 -25.37 -0.60 14.52
C TYR A 269 -24.71 0.21 15.64
N HIS A 270 -23.91 -0.42 16.51
CA HIS A 270 -23.27 0.27 17.62
C HIS A 270 -22.10 1.17 17.20
N GLU A 271 -21.44 0.85 16.08
CA GLU A 271 -20.30 1.63 15.56
C GLU A 271 -20.77 3.00 15.00
N PHE A 272 -22.04 3.14 14.60
CA PHE A 272 -22.62 4.44 14.23
C PHE A 272 -22.64 5.46 15.37
N PHE A 273 -22.54 5.01 16.63
CA PHE A 273 -22.46 5.92 17.78
C PHE A 273 -21.03 6.39 18.08
N ASP A 274 -20.00 5.74 17.52
CA ASP A 274 -18.60 5.95 17.91
C ASP A 274 -18.05 7.34 17.48
N ALA A 275 -18.65 7.95 16.45
CA ALA A 275 -18.34 9.33 16.06
C ALA A 275 -18.91 10.37 17.03
N ASP A 276 -19.87 10.01 17.89
CA ASP A 276 -20.45 10.86 18.93
C ASP A 276 -20.90 12.25 18.42
N GLY A 277 -21.49 12.28 17.21
CA GLY A 277 -21.97 13.50 16.56
C GLY A 277 -20.88 14.50 16.13
N LYS A 278 -19.59 14.14 16.24
CA LYS A 278 -18.46 14.99 15.84
C LYS A 278 -18.30 15.07 14.33
N ILE A 279 -18.57 13.94 13.65
CA ILE A 279 -18.48 13.76 12.20
C ILE A 279 -19.69 12.93 11.74
N MET A 280 -20.07 13.02 10.47
CA MET A 280 -21.02 12.11 9.86
C MET A 280 -20.32 10.79 9.51
N ILE A 281 -20.94 9.65 9.81
CA ILE A 281 -20.53 8.34 9.27
C ILE A 281 -21.45 8.05 8.11
N ALA A 282 -20.89 7.69 6.95
CA ALA A 282 -21.62 7.30 5.75
C ALA A 282 -21.18 5.89 5.32
N ASP A 283 -22.05 4.91 5.53
CA ASP A 283 -21.88 3.56 5.04
C ASP A 283 -22.48 3.43 3.63
N ILE A 284 -21.60 3.27 2.64
CA ILE A 284 -21.97 3.19 1.21
C ILE A 284 -22.04 1.77 0.67
N GLY A 285 -21.77 0.76 1.50
CA GLY A 285 -21.63 -0.64 1.12
C GLY A 285 -20.19 -1.06 0.81
N HIS A 286 -19.84 -2.30 1.20
CA HIS A 286 -18.50 -2.85 1.01
C HIS A 286 -18.16 -2.97 -0.48
N TYR A 287 -19.05 -3.59 -1.26
CA TYR A 287 -18.84 -3.80 -2.69
C TYR A 287 -18.69 -2.48 -3.43
N GLU A 288 -19.60 -1.54 -3.17
CA GLU A 288 -19.66 -0.23 -3.82
C GLU A 288 -18.39 0.58 -3.54
N SER A 289 -17.88 0.53 -2.31
CA SER A 289 -16.64 1.23 -1.93
C SER A 289 -15.39 0.70 -2.66
N GLU A 290 -15.40 -0.55 -3.11
CA GLU A 290 -14.23 -1.22 -3.71
C GLU A 290 -14.44 -1.64 -5.18
N ALA A 291 -15.60 -1.34 -5.76
CA ALA A 291 -15.97 -1.77 -7.11
C ALA A 291 -14.95 -1.28 -8.16
N PHE A 292 -14.34 -0.11 -7.92
CA PHE A 292 -13.34 0.54 -8.76
C PHE A 292 -11.92 -0.08 -8.64
N THR A 293 -11.69 -0.97 -7.69
CA THR A 293 -10.38 -1.63 -7.49
C THR A 293 -9.98 -2.45 -8.71
N LYS A 294 -10.95 -3.02 -9.45
CA LYS A 294 -10.66 -3.73 -10.70
C LYS A 294 -10.07 -2.81 -11.77
N ASP A 295 -10.54 -1.57 -11.86
CA ASP A 295 -10.06 -0.58 -12.82
C ASP A 295 -8.65 -0.12 -12.43
N LEU A 296 -8.42 0.10 -11.13
CA LEU A 296 -7.09 0.38 -10.59
C LEU A 296 -6.07 -0.71 -10.98
N LEU A 297 -6.42 -1.98 -10.73
CA LEU A 297 -5.55 -3.11 -11.07
C LEU A 297 -5.31 -3.20 -12.58
N HIS A 298 -6.35 -3.01 -13.38
CA HIS A 298 -6.23 -3.01 -14.84
C HIS A 298 -5.29 -1.91 -15.33
N ASP A 299 -5.43 -0.68 -14.83
CA ASP A 299 -4.57 0.45 -15.21
C ASP A 299 -3.10 0.20 -14.82
N LEU A 300 -2.86 -0.30 -13.61
CA LEU A 300 -1.51 -0.63 -13.13
C LEU A 300 -0.86 -1.73 -13.97
N LEU A 301 -1.59 -2.81 -14.24
CA LEU A 301 -1.09 -3.93 -15.02
C LEU A 301 -0.86 -3.54 -16.48
N THR A 302 -1.77 -2.77 -17.09
CA THR A 302 -1.63 -2.30 -18.48
C THR A 302 -0.39 -1.43 -18.64
N LYS A 303 -0.12 -0.54 -17.68
CA LYS A 303 1.08 0.32 -17.69
C LYS A 303 2.38 -0.48 -17.56
N LYS A 304 2.38 -1.59 -16.82
CA LYS A 304 3.58 -2.40 -16.56
C LYS A 304 3.80 -3.52 -17.59
N PHE A 305 2.73 -4.04 -18.16
CA PHE A 305 2.73 -5.22 -19.04
C PHE A 305 1.97 -4.90 -20.33
N ASN A 306 2.70 -4.52 -21.37
CA ASN A 306 2.14 -4.12 -22.66
C ASN A 306 1.96 -5.29 -23.66
N THR A 307 2.38 -6.50 -23.31
CA THR A 307 2.37 -7.67 -24.21
C THR A 307 1.23 -8.66 -23.95
N PHE A 308 0.46 -8.49 -22.88
CA PHE A 308 -0.60 -9.43 -22.50
C PHE A 308 -1.98 -8.81 -22.71
N ALA A 309 -2.94 -9.60 -23.21
CA ALA A 309 -4.33 -9.21 -23.25
C ALA A 309 -4.92 -9.26 -21.84
N LEU A 310 -5.25 -8.11 -21.27
CA LEU A 310 -5.90 -7.99 -19.97
C LEU A 310 -7.42 -7.90 -20.15
N HIS A 311 -8.15 -8.57 -19.27
CA HIS A 311 -9.61 -8.56 -19.26
C HIS A 311 -10.13 -8.07 -17.91
N LEU A 312 -10.98 -7.05 -17.94
CA LEU A 312 -11.79 -6.66 -16.79
C LEU A 312 -12.99 -7.59 -16.68
N SER A 313 -13.14 -8.23 -15.51
CA SER A 313 -14.31 -9.08 -15.23
C SER A 313 -15.59 -8.25 -15.29
N LYS A 314 -16.58 -8.78 -16.02
CA LYS A 314 -17.94 -8.23 -16.15
C LYS A 314 -18.92 -8.90 -15.19
N THR A 315 -18.49 -9.97 -14.52
CA THR A 315 -19.29 -10.66 -13.50
C THR A 315 -19.53 -9.74 -12.31
N VAL A 316 -20.80 -9.46 -12.00
CA VAL A 316 -21.19 -8.73 -10.79
C VAL A 316 -21.09 -9.68 -9.61
N THR A 317 -20.23 -9.34 -8.64
CA THR A 317 -19.95 -10.20 -7.48
C THR A 317 -20.60 -9.72 -6.19
N ASN A 318 -21.43 -8.66 -6.23
CA ASN A 318 -22.17 -8.19 -5.06
C ASN A 318 -23.28 -9.18 -4.68
N PRO A 319 -23.24 -9.81 -3.49
CA PRO A 319 -24.31 -10.69 -3.04
C PRO A 319 -25.49 -9.91 -2.41
N ILE A 320 -25.31 -8.62 -2.11
CA ILE A 320 -26.27 -7.78 -1.40
C ILE A 320 -27.28 -7.19 -2.39
N ASN A 321 -28.57 -7.26 -2.05
CA ASN A 321 -29.66 -6.67 -2.82
C ASN A 321 -30.41 -5.68 -1.95
N TYR A 322 -30.80 -4.54 -2.54
CA TYR A 322 -31.49 -3.44 -1.87
C TYR A 322 -32.95 -3.37 -2.34
N PHE A 323 -33.86 -2.95 -1.46
CA PHE A 323 -35.29 -2.72 -1.75
C PHE A 323 -35.66 -1.27 -1.42
#